data_AF-A0A662IZ58-F1
#
_entry.id   AF-A0A662IZ58-F1
#
_cell.length_a   1.000
_cell.length_b   1.000
_cell.length_c   1.000
_cell.angle_alpha   90.00
_cell.angle_beta   90.00
_cell.angle_gamma   90.00
#
_symmetry.space_group_name_H-M   'P 1'
#
loop_
_entity.id
_entity.type
_entity.pdbx_description
1 polymer ?
#
loop_
_entity_poly.entity_id
_entity_poly.type
_entity_poly.pdbx_seq_one_letter_code
_entity_poly.pdbx_strand_id
1 'polypeptide(L)'
;MALLPLALLVLAALSPFTLSLTVEVDVGTVELNVGEELAVVYEGEAPIYAVVANFTEGLMVSEAEVMDGGHRGLIQVEVYNSSVRLGECLIALTSTKPFTVKVSTEEALATYNCDGNVTVMLHVKIRALEVEEGEAPMGIYVSWENLWPMLIYGALTPPFLAAALLDVKDFKARRGRRARVESLAIVLRYMTYASITCSIAVLAVTGGLALYSLIAPMPLRVEAGSLLLSSTLTGALALLYGLARWKGWYEAVDEYD
;
A
#
# COMPACT_ATOMS: atom_id res chain seq x y z
N MET A 1 -4.92 28.89 -18.77
CA MET A 1 -4.88 27.79 -17.77
C MET A 1 -5.04 26.38 -18.39
N ALA A 2 -4.77 26.19 -19.70
CA ALA A 2 -4.96 24.90 -20.37
C ALA A 2 -3.66 24.10 -20.63
N LEU A 3 -2.49 24.64 -20.25
CA LEU A 3 -1.18 24.03 -20.56
C LEU A 3 -0.73 23.00 -19.51
N LEU A 4 -1.24 23.08 -18.29
CA LEU A 4 -0.88 22.17 -17.20
C LEU A 4 -1.39 20.73 -17.41
N PRO A 5 -2.65 20.49 -17.85
CA PRO A 5 -3.09 19.12 -18.15
C PRO A 5 -2.40 18.55 -19.38
N LEU A 6 -2.06 19.38 -20.38
CA LEU A 6 -1.33 18.94 -21.57
C LEU A 6 0.13 18.56 -21.23
N ALA A 7 0.79 19.34 -20.37
CA ALA A 7 2.14 19.04 -19.89
C ALA A 7 2.18 17.76 -19.05
N LEU A 8 1.18 17.53 -18.18
CA LEU A 8 1.05 16.28 -17.43
C LEU A 8 0.81 15.07 -18.34
N LEU A 9 0.03 15.23 -19.41
CA LEU A 9 -0.26 14.15 -20.36
C LEU A 9 0.96 13.83 -21.25
N VAL A 10 1.74 14.85 -21.60
CA VAL A 10 3.02 14.69 -22.32
C VAL A 10 4.10 14.09 -21.41
N LEU A 11 4.15 14.44 -20.12
CA LEU A 11 5.04 13.81 -19.14
C LEU A 11 4.63 12.35 -18.83
N ALA A 12 3.33 12.04 -18.81
CA ALA A 12 2.84 10.67 -18.68
C ALA A 12 3.08 9.83 -19.94
N ALA A 13 3.17 10.45 -21.12
CA ALA A 13 3.50 9.79 -22.39
C ALA A 13 5.01 9.69 -22.66
N LEU A 14 5.82 10.56 -22.04
CA LEU A 14 7.28 10.56 -22.09
C LEU A 14 7.92 9.77 -20.94
N SER A 15 7.12 9.13 -20.07
CA SER A 15 7.68 8.11 -19.20
C SER A 15 8.33 7.06 -20.10
N PRO A 16 9.58 6.66 -19.84
CA PRO A 16 10.17 5.57 -20.58
C PRO A 16 9.35 4.33 -20.23
N PHE A 17 8.38 4.00 -21.08
CA PHE A 17 7.96 2.63 -21.27
C PHE A 17 9.17 1.91 -21.84
N THR A 18 10.14 1.62 -20.97
CA THR A 18 10.98 0.45 -21.18
C THR A 18 9.99 -0.68 -21.28
N LEU A 19 9.84 -1.24 -22.47
CA LEU A 19 9.22 -2.54 -22.67
C LEU A 19 10.02 -3.52 -21.81
N SER A 20 9.67 -3.64 -20.52
CA SER A 20 10.21 -4.68 -19.67
C SER A 20 9.63 -5.95 -20.24
N LEU A 21 10.48 -6.73 -20.90
CA LEU A 21 10.10 -8.05 -21.33
C LEU A 21 9.77 -8.83 -20.05
N THR A 22 8.55 -9.35 -19.94
CA THR A 22 8.18 -10.20 -18.82
C THR A 22 8.40 -11.65 -19.21
N VAL A 23 9.20 -12.37 -18.42
CA VAL A 23 9.45 -13.79 -18.61
C VAL A 23 8.89 -14.53 -17.41
N GLU A 24 7.93 -15.41 -17.66
CA GLU A 24 7.36 -16.28 -16.63
C GLU A 24 8.11 -17.61 -16.61
N VAL A 25 8.55 -18.01 -15.42
CA VAL A 25 9.32 -19.22 -15.17
C VAL A 25 8.56 -20.06 -14.16
N ASP A 26 8.05 -21.21 -14.60
CA ASP A 26 7.48 -22.22 -13.69
C ASP A 26 8.64 -23.01 -13.08
N VAL A 27 8.89 -22.79 -11.78
CA VAL A 27 9.93 -23.48 -11.02
C VAL A 27 9.51 -24.92 -10.71
N GLY A 28 8.22 -25.24 -10.84
CA GLY A 28 7.64 -26.53 -10.52
C GLY A 28 7.06 -26.61 -9.11
N THR A 29 6.68 -27.83 -8.73
CA THR A 29 6.11 -28.12 -7.41
C THR A 29 7.21 -28.51 -6.44
N VAL A 30 7.42 -27.69 -5.43
CA VAL A 30 8.30 -27.95 -4.28
C VAL A 30 7.47 -28.53 -3.16
N GLU A 31 7.93 -29.61 -2.55
CA GLU A 31 7.30 -30.19 -1.37
C GLU A 31 8.06 -29.69 -0.13
N LEU A 32 7.33 -29.14 0.86
CA LEU A 32 7.89 -28.55 2.09
C LEU A 32 7.18 -29.14 3.31
N ASN A 33 7.93 -29.38 4.39
CA ASN A 33 7.37 -29.65 5.71
C ASN A 33 7.04 -28.35 6.46
N VAL A 34 6.24 -28.45 7.53
CA VAL A 34 5.95 -27.31 8.42
C VAL A 34 7.25 -26.90 9.12
N GLY A 35 7.65 -25.63 8.99
CA GLY A 35 8.92 -25.11 9.50
C GLY A 35 10.11 -25.23 8.53
N GLU A 36 9.92 -25.82 7.35
CA GLU A 36 10.91 -25.76 6.26
C GLU A 36 10.70 -24.50 5.41
N GLU A 37 11.81 -23.87 5.04
CA GLU A 37 11.81 -22.63 4.27
C GLU A 37 12.31 -22.85 2.84
N LEU A 38 11.61 -22.27 1.88
CA LEU A 38 12.12 -22.07 0.54
C LEU A 38 12.81 -20.71 0.46
N ALA A 39 14.11 -20.72 0.24
CA ALA A 39 14.92 -19.54 0.02
C ALA A 39 15.03 -19.23 -1.48
N VAL A 40 14.63 -18.02 -1.86
CA VAL A 40 14.88 -17.42 -3.18
C VAL A 40 15.94 -16.34 -3.00
N VAL A 41 17.17 -16.70 -3.32
CA VAL A 41 18.33 -15.80 -3.22
C VAL A 41 18.56 -15.17 -4.58
N TYR A 42 18.59 -13.84 -4.64
CA TYR A 42 18.91 -13.10 -5.85
C TYR A 42 20.19 -12.28 -5.67
N GLU A 43 20.98 -12.21 -6.74
CA GLU A 43 22.26 -11.51 -6.76
C GLU A 43 22.50 -10.86 -8.13
N GLY A 44 22.93 -9.60 -8.14
CA GLY A 44 23.25 -8.90 -9.38
C GLY A 44 24.28 -7.80 -9.25
N GLU A 45 24.64 -7.22 -10.39
CA GLU A 45 25.60 -6.12 -10.50
C GLU A 45 24.97 -4.72 -10.32
N ALA A 46 23.65 -4.65 -10.24
CA ALA A 46 22.85 -3.43 -10.04
C ALA A 46 21.69 -3.74 -9.08
N PRO A 47 21.01 -2.71 -8.53
CA PRO A 47 19.84 -2.94 -7.67
C PRO A 47 18.82 -3.85 -8.36
N ILE A 48 18.32 -4.83 -7.61
CA ILE A 48 17.26 -5.75 -8.03
C ILE A 48 16.04 -5.39 -7.20
N TYR A 49 14.94 -5.09 -7.86
CA TYR A 49 13.66 -4.88 -7.20
C TYR A 49 12.92 -6.20 -7.18
N ALA A 50 12.67 -6.72 -5.99
CA ALA A 50 11.94 -7.94 -5.76
C ALA A 50 10.57 -7.60 -5.17
N VAL A 51 9.51 -8.25 -5.66
CA VAL A 51 8.15 -8.08 -5.15
C VAL A 51 7.46 -9.43 -5.15
N VAL A 52 6.83 -9.79 -4.04
CA VAL A 52 5.93 -10.94 -3.95
C VAL A 52 4.56 -10.48 -4.47
N ALA A 53 4.27 -10.79 -5.73
CA ALA A 53 3.08 -10.24 -6.39
C ALA A 53 1.79 -10.98 -5.99
N ASN A 54 1.89 -12.27 -5.66
CA ASN A 54 0.76 -13.07 -5.20
C ASN A 54 1.25 -14.25 -4.36
N PHE A 55 0.49 -14.61 -3.32
CA PHE A 55 0.73 -15.82 -2.54
C PHE A 55 -0.57 -16.37 -1.97
N THR A 56 -0.65 -17.68 -1.83
CA THR A 56 -1.83 -18.36 -1.27
C THR A 56 -1.93 -18.13 0.24
N GLU A 57 -3.15 -17.86 0.73
CA GLU A 57 -3.43 -17.75 2.17
C GLU A 57 -3.02 -19.05 2.88
N GLY A 58 -1.98 -18.97 3.73
CA GLY A 58 -1.34 -20.12 4.39
C GLY A 58 0.17 -20.26 4.12
N LEU A 59 0.71 -19.46 3.19
CA LEU A 59 2.15 -19.23 3.03
C LEU A 59 2.57 -17.94 3.75
N MET A 60 3.69 -17.99 4.45
CA MET A 60 4.34 -16.85 5.09
C MET A 60 5.53 -16.48 4.21
N VAL A 61 5.65 -15.20 3.86
CA VAL A 61 6.76 -14.72 3.04
C VAL A 61 7.47 -13.62 3.79
N SER A 62 8.75 -13.85 4.10
CA SER A 62 9.64 -12.86 4.70
C SER A 62 10.62 -12.37 3.64
N GLU A 63 10.67 -11.05 3.46
CA GLU A 63 11.70 -10.40 2.66
C GLU A 63 12.82 -9.94 3.59
N ALA A 64 13.99 -10.55 3.44
CA ALA A 64 15.20 -10.14 4.14
C ALA A 64 16.09 -9.38 3.15
N GLU A 65 16.08 -8.05 3.26
CA GLU A 65 16.98 -7.21 2.49
C GLU A 65 18.35 -7.07 3.19
N VAL A 66 19.40 -7.25 2.40
CA VAL A 66 20.83 -7.00 2.67
C VAL A 66 21.59 -8.11 3.43
N MET A 67 22.27 -8.96 2.64
CA MET A 67 23.54 -9.56 3.04
C MET A 67 24.70 -8.82 2.38
N ASP A 68 25.53 -8.14 3.18
CA ASP A 68 26.86 -7.61 2.87
C ASP A 68 27.07 -6.94 1.50
N GLY A 69 26.98 -5.61 1.47
CA GLY A 69 27.73 -4.74 0.54
C GLY A 69 27.51 -4.90 -0.98
N GLY A 70 26.63 -5.79 -1.41
CA GLY A 70 26.27 -6.06 -2.81
C GLY A 70 24.76 -5.96 -3.04
N HIS A 71 24.35 -5.97 -4.32
CA HIS A 71 22.93 -6.02 -4.70
C HIS A 71 22.41 -7.46 -4.60
N ARG A 72 22.31 -7.94 -3.36
CA ARG A 72 21.85 -9.28 -3.00
C ARG A 72 20.68 -9.18 -2.02
N GLY A 73 19.73 -10.10 -2.14
CA GLY A 73 18.63 -10.23 -1.20
C GLY A 73 18.07 -11.65 -1.16
N LEU A 74 17.22 -11.88 -0.17
CA LEU A 74 16.63 -13.17 0.13
C LEU A 74 15.13 -13.00 0.35
N ILE A 75 14.35 -13.81 -0.37
CA ILE A 75 12.93 -14.02 -0.06
C ILE A 75 12.81 -15.44 0.51
N GLN A 76 12.31 -15.53 1.73
CA GLN A 76 11.99 -16.80 2.38
C GLN A 76 10.48 -17.04 2.29
N VAL A 77 10.09 -18.23 1.85
CA VAL A 77 8.71 -18.68 1.82
C VAL A 77 8.57 -19.91 2.71
N GLU A 78 7.72 -19.80 3.73
CA GLU A 78 7.46 -20.85 4.71
C GLU A 78 5.98 -21.24 4.68
N VAL A 79 5.68 -22.51 4.92
CA VAL A 79 4.30 -22.98 5.12
C VAL A 79 3.92 -22.78 6.59
N TYR A 80 3.05 -21.82 6.88
CA TYR A 80 2.56 -21.59 8.24
C TYR A 80 1.22 -22.26 8.53
N ASN A 81 0.46 -22.62 7.49
CA ASN A 81 -0.84 -23.28 7.63
C ASN A 81 -0.89 -24.57 6.82
N SER A 82 -0.91 -25.70 7.53
CA SER A 82 -0.97 -27.06 6.97
C SER A 82 -2.31 -27.39 6.27
N SER A 83 -3.30 -26.50 6.33
CA SER A 83 -4.55 -26.62 5.54
C SER A 83 -4.32 -26.42 4.03
N VAL A 84 -3.18 -25.82 3.64
CA VAL A 84 -2.83 -25.57 2.24
C VAL A 84 -2.28 -26.85 1.61
N ARG A 85 -3.14 -27.56 0.87
CA ARG A 85 -2.73 -28.73 0.08
C ARG A 85 -1.82 -28.37 -1.10
N LEU A 86 -2.01 -27.18 -1.65
CA LEU A 86 -1.21 -26.61 -2.72
C LEU A 86 -1.26 -25.09 -2.59
N GLY A 87 -0.11 -24.48 -2.30
CA GLY A 87 0.08 -23.04 -2.30
C GLY A 87 0.77 -22.61 -3.58
N GLU A 88 0.34 -21.50 -4.15
CA GLU A 88 1.03 -20.81 -5.24
C GLU A 88 1.67 -19.55 -4.69
N CYS A 89 2.92 -19.31 -5.07
CA CYS A 89 3.68 -18.10 -4.77
C CYS A 89 4.27 -17.56 -6.06
N LEU A 90 4.03 -16.27 -6.32
CA LEU A 90 4.55 -15.58 -7.49
C LEU A 90 5.47 -14.44 -7.04
N ILE A 91 6.74 -14.57 -7.41
CA ILE A 91 7.81 -13.62 -7.08
C ILE A 91 8.25 -12.94 -8.38
N ALA A 92 8.15 -11.61 -8.43
CA ALA A 92 8.59 -10.80 -9.54
C ALA A 92 9.92 -10.12 -9.21
N LEU A 93 10.92 -10.27 -10.08
CA LEU A 93 12.26 -9.71 -9.93
C LEU A 93 12.61 -8.90 -11.17
N THR A 94 13.11 -7.68 -10.99
CA THR A 94 13.54 -6.82 -12.10
C THR A 94 14.83 -6.09 -11.80
N SER A 95 15.70 -5.97 -12.79
CA SER A 95 16.94 -5.20 -12.69
C SER A 95 17.34 -4.61 -14.04
N THR A 96 18.12 -3.53 -14.00
CA THR A 96 18.67 -2.87 -15.19
C THR A 96 19.89 -3.60 -15.78
N LYS A 97 20.52 -4.48 -15.01
CA LYS A 97 21.65 -5.33 -15.43
C LYS A 97 21.33 -6.81 -15.25
N PRO A 98 22.10 -7.72 -15.88
CA PRO A 98 21.95 -9.14 -15.65
C PRO A 98 22.08 -9.49 -14.17
N PHE A 99 21.27 -10.46 -13.74
CA PHE A 99 21.22 -10.94 -12.36
C PHE A 99 20.99 -12.45 -12.34
N THR A 100 21.24 -13.05 -11.18
CA THR A 100 21.06 -14.48 -10.96
C THR A 100 20.06 -14.70 -9.85
N VAL A 101 19.20 -15.69 -10.01
CA VAL A 101 18.23 -16.10 -9.00
C VAL A 101 18.41 -17.57 -8.71
N LYS A 102 18.57 -17.90 -7.43
CA LYS A 102 18.73 -19.26 -6.92
C LYS A 102 17.55 -19.59 -6.04
N VAL A 103 16.92 -20.71 -6.33
CA VAL A 103 15.83 -21.27 -5.53
C VAL A 103 16.39 -22.50 -4.82
N SER A 104 16.31 -22.51 -3.49
CA SER A 104 16.88 -23.57 -2.65
C SER A 104 16.03 -23.79 -1.41
N THR A 105 15.97 -25.03 -0.94
CA THR A 105 15.46 -25.36 0.41
C THR A 105 16.65 -25.70 1.30
N GLU A 106 17.27 -26.87 1.11
CA GLU A 106 18.56 -27.24 1.71
C GLU A 106 19.65 -27.41 0.64
N GLU A 107 19.27 -27.91 -0.55
CA GLU A 107 20.11 -27.97 -1.75
C GLU A 107 19.55 -27.03 -2.83
N ALA A 108 20.40 -26.61 -3.77
CA ALA A 108 19.99 -25.73 -4.85
C ALA A 108 19.06 -26.47 -5.83
N LEU A 109 17.77 -26.14 -5.82
CA LEU A 109 16.76 -26.71 -6.72
C LEU A 109 16.94 -26.20 -8.15
N ALA A 110 17.11 -24.88 -8.29
CA ALA A 110 17.28 -24.25 -9.59
C ALA A 110 18.11 -22.97 -9.48
N THR A 111 18.86 -22.68 -10.55
CA THR A 111 19.56 -21.40 -10.73
C THR A 111 19.21 -20.84 -12.09
N TYR A 112 18.69 -19.61 -12.09
CA TYR A 112 18.29 -18.87 -13.28
C TYR A 112 19.26 -17.72 -13.49
N ASN A 113 19.82 -17.63 -14.69
CA ASN A 113 20.60 -16.48 -15.13
C ASN A 113 19.67 -15.60 -15.97
N CYS A 114 19.42 -14.40 -15.48
CA CYS A 114 18.44 -13.47 -16.02
C CYS A 114 19.15 -12.32 -16.72
N ASP A 115 18.72 -11.98 -17.93
CA ASP A 115 19.22 -10.82 -18.65
C ASP A 115 18.74 -9.51 -18.01
N GLY A 116 19.48 -8.43 -18.24
CA GLY A 116 19.09 -7.10 -17.76
C GLY A 116 17.88 -6.53 -18.51
N ASN A 117 17.12 -5.66 -17.86
CA ASN A 117 15.89 -5.03 -18.36
C ASN A 117 14.74 -6.03 -18.63
N VAL A 118 14.80 -7.20 -18.00
CA VAL A 118 13.76 -8.22 -18.02
C VAL A 118 13.15 -8.32 -16.63
N THR A 119 11.83 -8.43 -16.58
CA THR A 119 11.11 -8.77 -15.34
C THR A 119 10.88 -10.27 -15.35
N VAL A 120 11.49 -10.98 -14.42
CA VAL A 120 11.35 -12.43 -14.27
C VAL A 120 10.29 -12.70 -13.20
N MET A 121 9.25 -13.43 -13.58
CA MET A 121 8.19 -13.88 -12.69
C MET A 121 8.41 -15.36 -12.40
N LEU A 122 8.85 -15.67 -11.18
CA LEU A 122 9.01 -17.02 -10.69
C LEU A 122 7.68 -17.49 -10.11
N HIS A 123 7.08 -18.48 -10.76
CA HIS A 123 5.91 -19.15 -10.26
C HIS A 123 6.35 -20.43 -9.55
N VAL A 124 6.11 -20.48 -8.24
CA VAL A 124 6.46 -21.63 -7.40
C VAL A 124 5.18 -22.23 -6.83
N LYS A 125 5.02 -23.55 -7.02
CA LYS A 125 3.95 -24.31 -6.39
C LYS A 125 4.51 -25.02 -5.18
N ILE A 126 3.89 -24.87 -4.03
CA ILE A 126 4.32 -25.43 -2.75
C ILE A 126 3.29 -26.45 -2.29
N ARG A 127 3.71 -27.68 -2.01
CA ARG A 127 2.85 -28.73 -1.43
C ARG A 127 3.33 -29.05 -0.01
N ALA A 128 2.44 -28.94 0.97
CA ALA A 128 2.73 -29.30 2.35
C ALA A 128 2.73 -30.83 2.54
N LEU A 129 3.79 -31.39 3.14
CA LEU A 129 3.98 -32.83 3.31
C LEU A 129 3.45 -33.40 4.65
N GLU A 130 3.30 -32.60 5.70
CA GLU A 130 2.74 -33.05 6.99
C GLU A 130 1.62 -32.14 7.53
N VAL A 131 0.53 -32.78 7.96
CA VAL A 131 -0.66 -32.19 8.59
C VAL A 131 -0.52 -32.37 10.09
N GLU A 132 0.27 -31.51 10.74
CA GLU A 132 0.02 -31.18 12.14
C GLU A 132 -0.53 -29.76 12.21
N GLU A 133 -1.66 -29.59 12.91
CA GLU A 133 -2.26 -28.29 13.21
C GLU A 133 -1.32 -27.54 14.16
N GLY A 134 -0.28 -26.91 13.62
CA GLY A 134 0.51 -25.94 14.35
C GLY A 134 -0.37 -24.76 14.72
N GLU A 135 -0.41 -24.40 16.02
CA GLU A 135 -0.98 -23.12 16.46
C GLU A 135 -0.32 -22.00 15.65
N ALA A 136 -1.11 -21.30 14.84
CA ALA A 136 -0.61 -20.20 14.03
C ALA A 136 0.16 -19.23 14.93
N PRO A 137 1.43 -18.94 14.64
CA PRO A 137 2.18 -17.97 15.44
C PRO A 137 1.40 -16.66 15.41
N MET A 138 1.05 -16.15 16.59
CA MET A 138 0.43 -14.84 16.76
C MET A 138 1.43 -13.76 16.33
N GLY A 139 1.52 -13.53 15.02
CA GLY A 139 2.33 -12.49 14.42
C GLY A 139 1.55 -11.19 14.31
N ILE A 140 2.18 -10.08 14.70
CA ILE A 140 1.67 -8.73 14.41
C ILE A 140 2.27 -8.32 13.08
N TYR A 141 1.43 -8.15 12.07
CA TYR A 141 1.87 -7.72 10.74
C TYR A 141 1.49 -6.26 10.53
N VAL A 142 2.47 -5.45 10.15
CA VAL A 142 2.26 -4.04 9.84
C VAL A 142 2.16 -3.87 8.33
N SER A 143 0.97 -3.53 7.82
CA SER A 143 0.78 -3.22 6.39
C SER A 143 0.91 -1.72 6.14
N TRP A 144 1.71 -1.36 5.14
CA TRP A 144 1.97 0.02 4.70
C TRP A 144 1.23 0.40 3.41
N GLU A 145 0.82 -0.58 2.59
CA GLU A 145 0.33 -0.35 1.21
C GLU A 145 -1.20 -0.50 1.05
N ASN A 146 -1.97 -0.12 2.07
CA ASN A 146 -3.42 -0.26 2.00
C ASN A 146 -4.09 0.93 1.29
N LEU A 147 -4.68 0.67 0.13
CA LEU A 147 -5.38 1.65 -0.71
C LEU A 147 -6.86 1.86 -0.33
N TRP A 148 -7.47 0.96 0.44
CA TRP A 148 -8.89 1.06 0.81
C TRP A 148 -9.29 2.35 1.57
N PRO A 149 -8.42 3.02 2.38
CA PRO A 149 -8.78 4.30 2.99
C PRO A 149 -9.10 5.35 1.93
N MET A 150 -8.47 5.29 0.74
CA MET A 150 -8.80 6.18 -0.36
C MET A 150 -10.24 6.01 -0.84
N LEU A 151 -10.85 4.83 -0.69
CA LEU A 151 -12.27 4.61 -1.00
C LEU A 151 -13.16 5.38 -0.01
N ILE A 152 -12.80 5.41 1.28
CA ILE A 152 -13.52 6.22 2.27
C ILE A 152 -13.40 7.70 1.93
N TYR A 153 -12.18 8.19 1.66
CA TYR A 153 -11.98 9.57 1.27
C TYR A 153 -12.72 9.92 -0.02
N GLY A 154 -12.71 9.02 -1.01
CA GLY A 154 -13.41 9.17 -2.28
C GLY A 154 -14.93 9.20 -2.12
N ALA A 155 -15.50 8.45 -1.18
CA ALA A 155 -16.95 8.40 -0.94
C ALA A 155 -17.44 9.57 -0.06
N LEU A 156 -16.69 9.91 0.99
CA LEU A 156 -17.12 10.87 2.01
C LEU A 156 -16.70 12.30 1.72
N THR A 157 -15.61 12.56 1.00
CA THR A 157 -15.17 13.95 0.72
C THR A 157 -16.07 14.71 -0.26
N PRO A 158 -16.57 14.11 -1.37
CA PRO A 158 -17.41 14.82 -2.34
C PRO A 158 -18.66 15.53 -1.77
N PRO A 159 -19.47 14.95 -0.86
CA PRO A 159 -20.62 15.66 -0.31
C PRO A 159 -20.24 16.89 0.50
N PHE A 160 -19.14 16.85 1.27
CA PHE A 160 -18.65 18.03 2.00
C PHE A 160 -18.11 19.11 1.07
N LEU A 161 -17.41 18.72 0.00
CA LEU A 161 -16.96 19.65 -1.03
C LEU A 161 -18.15 20.31 -1.74
N ALA A 162 -19.20 19.53 -2.07
CA ALA A 162 -20.40 20.05 -2.69
C ALA A 162 -21.12 21.06 -1.78
N ALA A 163 -21.27 20.75 -0.49
CA ALA A 163 -21.82 21.67 0.51
C ALA A 163 -20.98 22.96 0.63
N ALA A 164 -19.65 22.82 0.72
CA ALA A 164 -18.75 23.96 0.79
C ALA A 164 -18.87 24.89 -0.44
N LEU A 165 -19.00 24.31 -1.64
CA LEU A 165 -19.13 25.09 -2.87
C LEU A 165 -20.47 25.82 -2.96
N LEU A 166 -21.55 25.21 -2.47
CA LEU A 166 -22.87 25.85 -2.38
C LEU A 166 -22.82 27.03 -1.41
N ASP A 167 -22.27 26.84 -0.21
CA ASP A 167 -22.16 27.91 0.79
C ASP A 167 -21.27 29.05 0.30
N VAL A 168 -20.14 28.74 -0.36
CA VAL A 168 -19.28 29.76 -0.97
C VAL A 168 -20.00 30.54 -2.07
N LYS A 169 -20.83 29.87 -2.87
CA LYS A 169 -21.59 30.51 -3.94
C LYS A 169 -22.63 31.47 -3.36
N ASP A 170 -23.37 31.03 -2.35
CA ASP A 170 -24.38 31.84 -1.66
C ASP A 170 -23.73 33.03 -0.94
N PHE A 171 -22.61 32.79 -0.25
CA PHE A 171 -21.84 33.84 0.43
C PHE A 171 -21.33 34.91 -0.55
N LYS A 172 -20.78 34.50 -1.70
CA LYS A 172 -20.31 35.43 -2.75
C LYS A 172 -21.45 36.19 -3.43
N ALA A 173 -22.63 35.57 -3.57
CA ALA A 173 -23.80 36.21 -4.15
C ALA A 173 -24.28 37.40 -3.30
N ARG A 174 -24.14 37.33 -1.97
CA ARG A 174 -24.64 38.37 -1.06
C ARG A 174 -23.61 39.45 -0.69
N ARG A 175 -22.31 39.09 -0.50
CA ARG A 175 -21.25 40.03 -0.08
C ARG A 175 -20.40 40.61 -1.23
N GLY A 176 -20.57 40.10 -2.44
CA GLY A 176 -19.81 40.51 -3.62
C GLY A 176 -18.42 39.87 -3.73
N ARG A 177 -17.67 40.22 -4.79
CA ARG A 177 -16.44 39.53 -5.24
C ARG A 177 -15.21 39.65 -4.31
N ARG A 178 -15.25 40.48 -3.25
CA ARG A 178 -14.07 40.77 -2.39
C ARG A 178 -13.82 39.75 -1.28
N ALA A 179 -14.71 38.78 -1.09
CA ALA A 179 -14.65 37.76 -0.04
C ALA A 179 -13.82 36.50 -0.39
N ARG A 180 -12.60 36.64 -0.92
CA ARG A 180 -11.78 35.45 -1.28
C ARG A 180 -11.30 34.67 -0.07
N VAL A 181 -10.81 35.36 0.95
CA VAL A 181 -10.29 34.76 2.20
C VAL A 181 -11.42 34.08 3.00
N GLU A 182 -12.57 34.74 3.10
CA GLU A 182 -13.77 34.22 3.76
C GLU A 182 -14.31 32.97 3.05
N SER A 183 -14.32 32.96 1.70
CA SER A 183 -14.71 31.76 0.96
C SER A 183 -13.74 30.59 1.14
N LEU A 184 -12.45 30.88 1.35
CA LEU A 184 -11.45 29.85 1.64
C LEU A 184 -11.64 29.30 3.06
N ALA A 185 -12.01 30.15 4.03
CA ALA A 185 -12.31 29.73 5.39
C ALA A 185 -13.50 28.76 5.46
N ILE A 186 -14.57 29.02 4.69
CA ILE A 186 -15.72 28.12 4.55
C ILE A 186 -15.28 26.76 4.02
N VAL A 187 -14.54 26.72 2.90
CA VAL A 187 -14.03 25.46 2.33
C VAL A 187 -13.15 24.72 3.33
N LEU A 188 -12.28 25.43 4.04
CA LEU A 188 -11.40 24.84 5.04
C LEU A 188 -12.19 24.20 6.19
N ARG A 189 -13.25 24.86 6.69
CA ARG A 189 -14.14 24.30 7.73
C ARG A 189 -14.76 22.97 7.29
N TYR A 190 -15.32 22.93 6.09
CA TYR A 190 -15.92 21.72 5.54
C TYR A 190 -14.90 20.60 5.28
N MET A 191 -13.70 20.94 4.80
CA MET A 191 -12.63 19.96 4.58
C MET A 191 -12.09 19.39 5.89
N THR A 192 -11.99 20.21 6.95
CA THR A 192 -11.63 19.73 8.28
C THR A 192 -12.69 18.76 8.80
N TYR A 193 -13.98 19.08 8.68
CA TYR A 193 -15.05 18.15 9.06
C TYR A 193 -15.02 16.86 8.25
N ALA A 194 -14.86 16.94 6.92
CA ALA A 194 -14.73 15.77 6.07
C ALA A 194 -13.57 14.87 6.52
N SER A 195 -12.40 15.45 6.81
CA SER A 195 -11.23 14.71 7.25
C SER A 195 -11.42 14.03 8.62
N ILE A 196 -12.12 14.67 9.56
CA ILE A 196 -12.44 14.07 10.87
C ILE A 196 -13.39 12.90 10.68
N THR A 197 -14.44 13.06 9.87
CA THR A 197 -15.39 11.97 9.58
C THR A 197 -14.69 10.80 8.88
N CYS A 198 -13.81 11.06 7.92
CA CYS A 198 -13.00 10.01 7.27
C CYS A 198 -12.10 9.30 8.28
N SER A 199 -11.41 10.03 9.16
CA SER A 199 -10.55 9.44 10.20
C SER A 199 -11.31 8.57 11.19
N ILE A 200 -12.52 8.96 11.59
CA ILE A 200 -13.38 8.12 12.44
C ILE A 200 -13.78 6.85 11.70
N ALA A 201 -14.14 6.96 10.41
CA ALA A 201 -14.52 5.79 9.61
C ALA A 201 -13.34 4.83 9.40
N VAL A 202 -12.14 5.36 9.15
CA VAL A 202 -10.91 4.54 9.04
C VAL A 202 -10.64 3.82 10.35
N LEU A 203 -10.67 4.53 11.49
CA LEU A 203 -10.50 3.93 12.82
C LEU A 203 -11.53 2.83 13.11
N ALA A 204 -12.79 3.02 12.73
CA ALA A 204 -13.84 2.03 12.93
C ALA A 204 -13.59 0.75 12.12
N VAL A 205 -13.16 0.87 10.86
CA VAL A 205 -12.84 -0.27 10.01
C VAL A 205 -11.59 -1.00 10.50
N THR A 206 -10.50 -0.28 10.80
CA THR A 206 -9.27 -0.89 11.32
C THR A 206 -9.49 -1.55 12.68
N GLY A 207 -10.28 -0.93 13.56
CA GLY A 207 -10.69 -1.52 14.84
C GLY A 207 -11.58 -2.76 14.67
N GLY A 208 -12.48 -2.75 13.68
CA GLY A 208 -13.32 -3.90 13.33
C GLY A 208 -12.50 -5.08 12.80
N LEU A 209 -11.52 -4.81 11.93
CA LEU A 209 -10.59 -5.82 11.42
C LEU A 209 -9.71 -6.40 12.54
N ALA A 210 -9.21 -5.55 13.44
CA ALA A 210 -8.46 -6.00 14.60
C ALA A 210 -9.32 -6.91 15.51
N LEU A 211 -10.57 -6.54 15.78
CA LEU A 211 -11.49 -7.37 16.57
C LEU A 211 -11.81 -8.70 15.87
N TYR A 212 -12.00 -8.68 14.55
CA TYR A 212 -12.22 -9.88 13.76
C TYR A 212 -11.01 -10.84 13.83
N SER A 213 -9.79 -10.31 13.75
CA SER A 213 -8.55 -11.10 13.88
C SER A 213 -8.31 -11.69 15.27
N LEU A 214 -9.01 -11.20 16.30
CA LEU A 214 -8.97 -11.82 17.63
C LEU A 214 -9.92 -13.02 17.75
N ILE A 215 -10.94 -13.10 16.89
CA ILE A 215 -11.98 -14.13 16.92
C ILE A 215 -11.69 -15.23 15.89
N ALA A 216 -11.29 -14.86 14.68
CA ALA A 216 -10.73 -15.78 13.71
C ALA A 216 -9.24 -15.95 14.06
N PRO A 217 -8.69 -17.17 14.19
CA PRO A 217 -7.27 -17.41 14.49
C PRO A 217 -6.37 -17.01 13.30
N MET A 218 -6.40 -15.72 12.98
CA MET A 218 -5.66 -15.08 11.92
C MET A 218 -4.63 -14.15 12.56
N PRO A 219 -3.49 -13.91 11.89
CA PRO A 219 -2.50 -12.97 12.39
C PRO A 219 -3.09 -11.55 12.52
N LEU A 220 -2.71 -10.83 13.58
CA LEU A 220 -3.18 -9.49 13.85
C LEU A 220 -2.55 -8.52 12.85
N ARG A 221 -3.31 -8.16 11.81
CA ARG A 221 -2.87 -7.19 10.79
C ARG A 221 -3.21 -5.78 11.27
N VAL A 222 -2.18 -5.04 11.66
CA VAL A 222 -2.30 -3.61 12.01
C VAL A 222 -1.94 -2.78 10.79
N GLU A 223 -2.92 -2.06 10.28
CA GLU A 223 -2.73 -1.19 9.13
C GLU A 223 -2.17 0.17 9.57
N ALA A 224 -0.90 0.20 9.96
CA ALA A 224 -0.28 1.44 10.45
C ALA A 224 -0.25 2.54 9.37
N GLY A 225 -0.07 2.17 8.10
CA GLY A 225 -0.03 3.13 6.99
C GLY A 225 -1.34 3.90 6.82
N SER A 226 -2.49 3.24 6.94
CA SER A 226 -3.81 3.88 6.80
C SER A 226 -4.10 4.84 7.96
N LEU A 227 -3.76 4.44 9.18
CA LEU A 227 -3.89 5.27 10.39
C LEU A 227 -2.96 6.49 10.34
N LEU A 228 -1.71 6.32 9.90
CA LEU A 228 -0.76 7.41 9.74
C LEU A 228 -1.21 8.40 8.67
N LEU A 229 -1.66 7.92 7.51
CA LEU A 229 -2.15 8.80 6.44
C LEU A 229 -3.39 9.58 6.87
N SER A 230 -4.33 8.92 7.56
CA SER A 230 -5.53 9.60 8.05
C SER A 230 -5.23 10.62 9.14
N SER A 231 -4.37 10.27 10.10
CA SER A 231 -3.97 11.17 11.19
C SER A 231 -3.14 12.37 10.70
N THR A 232 -2.23 12.17 9.75
CA THR A 232 -1.44 13.26 9.15
C THR A 232 -2.31 14.22 8.35
N LEU A 233 -3.24 13.70 7.54
CA LEU A 233 -4.16 14.53 6.76
C LEU A 233 -5.11 15.35 7.66
N THR A 234 -5.74 14.70 8.65
CA THR A 234 -6.58 15.40 9.63
C THR A 234 -5.76 16.39 10.44
N GLY A 235 -4.54 16.04 10.86
CA GLY A 235 -3.63 16.93 11.58
C GLY A 235 -3.28 18.18 10.77
N ALA A 236 -2.92 18.02 9.50
CA ALA A 236 -2.61 19.15 8.62
C ALA A 236 -3.82 20.08 8.43
N LEU A 237 -5.02 19.53 8.21
CA LEU A 237 -6.25 20.32 8.05
C LEU A 237 -6.69 20.98 9.36
N ALA A 238 -6.51 20.31 10.51
CA ALA A 238 -6.79 20.88 11.82
C ALA A 238 -5.83 22.03 12.16
N LEU A 239 -4.54 21.92 11.80
CA LEU A 239 -3.58 23.00 11.95
C LEU A 239 -3.95 24.20 11.08
N LEU A 240 -4.29 23.98 9.80
CA LEU A 240 -4.74 25.05 8.92
C LEU A 240 -6.02 25.73 9.45
N TYR A 241 -6.99 24.93 9.92
CA TYR A 241 -8.21 25.42 10.54
C TYR A 241 -7.92 26.27 11.79
N GLY A 242 -7.03 25.79 12.66
CA GLY A 242 -6.59 26.51 13.86
C GLY A 242 -5.89 27.83 13.52
N LEU A 243 -5.04 27.84 12.49
CA LEU A 243 -4.39 29.06 12.00
C LEU A 243 -5.39 30.06 11.42
N ALA A 244 -6.36 29.59 10.62
CA ALA A 244 -7.42 30.43 10.08
C ALA A 244 -8.30 31.03 11.18
N ARG A 245 -8.58 30.26 12.24
CA ARG A 245 -9.28 30.72 13.43
C ARG A 245 -8.48 31.75 14.22
N TRP A 246 -7.18 31.53 14.42
CA TRP A 246 -6.33 32.48 15.12
C TRP A 246 -6.19 33.81 14.37
N LYS A 247 -6.25 33.78 13.03
CA LYS A 247 -6.25 34.98 12.19
C LYS A 247 -7.60 35.69 12.08
N GLY A 248 -8.64 35.21 12.77
CA GLY A 248 -9.97 35.82 12.74
C GLY A 248 -10.72 35.64 11.42
N TRP A 249 -10.32 34.70 10.56
CA TRP A 249 -10.96 34.52 9.24
C TRP A 249 -12.40 34.04 9.33
N TYR A 250 -12.79 33.47 10.47
CA TYR A 250 -14.14 33.02 10.74
C TYR A 250 -15.04 34.10 11.36
N GLU A 251 -14.52 35.21 11.87
CA GLU A 251 -15.35 36.25 12.51
C GLU A 251 -16.42 36.79 11.55
N ALA A 252 -16.02 37.04 10.31
CA ALA A 252 -16.91 37.54 9.27
C ALA A 252 -17.82 36.46 8.63
N VAL A 253 -17.60 35.18 8.98
CA VAL A 253 -18.38 34.01 8.54
C VAL A 253 -19.37 33.60 9.63
N ASP A 254 -18.96 33.61 10.90
CA ASP A 254 -19.76 33.27 12.08
C ASP A 254 -20.78 34.37 12.43
N GLU A 255 -20.53 35.64 12.06
CA GLU A 255 -21.53 36.72 12.14
C GLU A 255 -22.70 36.54 11.13
N TYR A 256 -22.58 35.60 10.19
CA TYR A 256 -23.53 35.37 9.11
C TYR A 256 -24.40 34.11 9.30
N ASP A 257 -23.93 33.13 10.08
CA ASP A 257 -24.72 31.96 10.54
C ASP A 257 -25.73 32.40 11.63
#